data_AF-A0A1S3D9H9-F1
#
_entry.id   AF-A0A1S3D9H9-F1
#
_cell.length_a   1.000
_cell.length_b   1.000
_cell.length_c   1.000
_cell.angle_alpha   90.00
_cell.angle_beta   90.00
_cell.angle_gamma   90.00
#
_symmetry.space_group_name_H-M   'P 1'
#
loop_
_entity.id
_entity.type
_entity.pdbx_description
1 polymer ?
#
loop_
_entity_poly.entity_id
_entity_poly.type
_entity_poly.pdbx_seq_one_letter_code
_entity_poly.pdbx_strand_id
1 'polypeptide(L)'
;MVTIATSKDLPLLPGYTFDYQNTLPADVDNQKKFFTKGQFFMKNGYAFDTSHTLYTNNKLQFEENAPSTPYDIGLTYHGQRVSNEFTTQFRPHYVTYDNQKLNFTGYFTQTVSGSPYETYRVRYVNLLYFLEDDTICVNEAHRPNSGFKQGKLVTRDKHVKPVANLYGAYYTWKDLNVGMDVHIYGIKYRLCTCDAFTKRFLVSQGLDLNPEESLPQDPYETQRLQSEHQVTSTTKRVVSYDRKLRHYLKYDGSLETEDHYFDQQASSDYYGPKDLLVGSTINVMNQKLFIFDCNEFTRQYYRDKFNIHQPERVPVEAELRGK
;
A
#
# COMPACT_ATOMS: atom_id res chain seq x y z
N MET A 1 62.33 45.79 3.60
CA MET A 1 61.78 45.47 2.27
C MET A 1 60.27 45.36 2.43
N VAL A 2 59.52 46.29 1.85
CA VAL A 2 58.04 46.29 1.91
C VAL A 2 57.55 45.59 0.64
N THR A 3 56.94 44.41 0.80
CA THR A 3 56.42 43.61 -0.30
C THR A 3 55.08 44.19 -0.74
N ILE A 4 55.02 44.74 -1.95
CA ILE A 4 53.78 45.28 -2.52
C ILE A 4 52.99 44.08 -3.06
N ALA A 5 51.82 43.81 -2.50
CA ALA A 5 50.94 42.73 -2.94
C ALA A 5 50.42 43.00 -4.37
N THR A 6 50.52 42.00 -5.24
CA THR A 6 49.97 42.06 -6.60
C THR A 6 48.46 41.78 -6.57
N SER A 7 47.69 42.42 -7.47
CA SER A 7 46.21 42.47 -7.47
C SER A 7 45.46 41.12 -7.54
N LYS A 8 46.17 39.99 -7.62
CA LYS A 8 45.59 38.64 -7.68
C LYS A 8 45.25 38.04 -6.32
N ASP A 9 45.72 38.65 -5.23
CA ASP A 9 45.62 38.08 -3.87
C ASP A 9 44.65 38.84 -2.94
N LEU A 10 43.82 39.75 -3.49
CA LEU A 10 42.86 40.54 -2.71
C LEU A 10 41.47 39.88 -2.68
N PRO A 11 40.82 39.77 -1.51
CA PRO A 11 39.47 39.23 -1.41
C PRO A 11 38.43 40.17 -2.03
N LEU A 12 37.42 39.62 -2.71
CA LEU A 12 36.32 40.37 -3.35
C LEU A 12 35.26 40.84 -2.33
N LEU A 13 35.69 41.27 -1.15
CA LEU A 13 34.83 41.84 -0.12
C LEU A 13 34.65 43.35 -0.36
N PRO A 14 33.50 43.93 0.02
CA PRO A 14 33.30 45.38 -0.04
C PRO A 14 34.42 46.12 0.70
N GLY A 15 35.03 47.12 0.06
CA GLY A 15 36.13 47.92 0.63
C GLY A 15 37.54 47.51 0.18
N TYR A 16 37.70 46.40 -0.54
CA TYR A 16 38.98 45.98 -1.17
C TYR A 16 39.07 46.37 -2.65
N THR A 17 38.24 47.30 -3.12
CA THR A 17 38.23 47.84 -4.48
C THR A 17 38.71 49.29 -4.47
N PHE A 18 39.47 49.69 -5.50
CA PHE A 18 39.89 51.08 -5.69
C PHE A 18 38.97 51.77 -6.71
N ASP A 19 38.38 52.89 -6.33
CA ASP A 19 37.58 53.71 -7.24
C ASP A 19 38.51 54.53 -8.15
N TYR A 20 38.57 54.14 -9.42
CA TYR A 20 39.48 54.72 -10.41
C TYR A 20 39.10 56.16 -10.84
N GLN A 21 37.94 56.69 -10.41
CA GLN A 21 37.34 57.86 -11.07
C GLN A 21 37.82 59.25 -10.60
N ASN A 22 38.68 59.39 -9.57
CA ASN A 22 38.93 60.72 -8.97
C ASN A 22 40.40 61.17 -8.84
N THR A 23 41.38 60.57 -9.54
CA THR A 23 42.80 60.95 -9.33
C THR A 23 43.67 61.08 -10.59
N LEU A 24 43.12 61.56 -11.72
CA LEU A 24 43.97 61.93 -12.87
C LEU A 24 43.70 63.37 -13.34
N PRO A 25 44.74 64.16 -13.66
CA PRO A 25 44.60 65.49 -14.25
C PRO A 25 43.82 65.43 -15.57
N ALA A 26 43.09 66.50 -15.88
CA ALA A 26 42.11 66.61 -16.96
C ALA A 26 42.62 66.37 -18.40
N ASP A 27 43.90 66.04 -18.61
CA ASP A 27 44.54 65.98 -19.93
C ASP A 27 44.91 64.57 -20.43
N VAL A 28 44.38 63.51 -19.82
CA VAL A 28 44.50 62.15 -20.38
C VAL A 28 43.14 61.68 -20.88
N ASP A 29 42.91 61.88 -22.17
CA ASP A 29 41.71 61.46 -22.90
C ASP A 29 41.59 59.93 -22.92
N ASN A 30 41.06 59.38 -21.83
CA ASN A 30 40.81 57.95 -21.66
C ASN A 30 39.31 57.70 -21.45
N GLN A 31 38.48 58.36 -22.27
CA GLN A 31 37.06 58.06 -22.38
C GLN A 31 36.87 56.72 -23.10
N LYS A 32 37.01 55.60 -22.38
CA LYS A 32 36.40 54.34 -22.84
C LYS A 32 34.89 54.55 -22.91
N LYS A 33 34.40 54.87 -24.10
CA LYS A 33 32.96 54.98 -24.37
C LYS A 33 32.33 53.60 -24.15
N PHE A 34 31.44 53.52 -23.16
CA PHE A 34 30.69 52.31 -22.86
C PHE A 34 29.56 52.18 -23.90
N PHE A 35 29.81 51.42 -24.96
CA PHE A 35 28.78 51.06 -25.92
C PHE A 35 28.08 49.80 -25.45
N THR A 36 26.78 49.91 -25.17
CA THR A 36 25.92 48.74 -25.01
C THR A 36 25.67 48.13 -26.39
N LYS A 37 26.36 47.04 -26.70
CA LYS A 37 25.98 46.21 -27.83
C LYS A 37 24.69 45.49 -27.44
N GLY A 38 23.63 45.64 -28.25
CA GLY A 38 22.43 44.81 -28.09
C GLY A 38 22.83 43.36 -28.30
N GLN A 39 22.78 42.54 -27.24
CA GLN A 39 22.99 41.10 -27.33
C GLN A 39 21.67 40.35 -27.47
N PHE A 40 20.62 40.85 -26.83
CA PHE A 40 19.30 40.24 -26.81
C PHE A 40 18.33 41.03 -27.69
N PHE A 41 17.70 40.34 -28.63
CA PHE A 41 16.73 40.93 -29.55
C PHE A 41 15.43 40.13 -29.58
N MET A 42 14.33 40.82 -29.89
CA MET A 42 13.03 40.21 -30.18
C MET A 42 12.69 40.37 -31.65
N LYS A 43 12.30 39.28 -32.32
CA LYS A 43 11.74 39.32 -33.67
C LYS A 43 10.53 38.38 -33.73
N ASN A 44 9.41 38.90 -34.21
CA ASN A 44 8.15 38.16 -34.37
C ASN A 44 7.68 37.41 -33.09
N GLY A 45 7.89 38.01 -31.91
CA GLY A 45 7.45 37.45 -30.63
C GLY A 45 8.43 36.50 -29.94
N TYR A 46 9.59 36.20 -30.54
CA TYR A 46 10.60 35.31 -29.97
C TYR A 46 11.90 36.05 -29.67
N ALA A 47 12.53 35.71 -28.54
CA ALA A 47 13.83 36.25 -28.12
C ALA A 47 14.98 35.43 -28.71
N PHE A 48 16.04 36.09 -29.17
CA PHE A 48 17.26 35.45 -29.65
C PHE A 48 18.51 36.29 -29.33
N ASP A 49 19.66 35.61 -29.25
CA ASP A 49 20.97 36.19 -28.97
C ASP A 49 21.84 36.25 -30.26
N THR A 50 22.74 37.21 -30.33
CA THR A 50 23.68 37.45 -31.44
C THR A 50 24.95 36.60 -31.39
N SER A 51 25.05 35.63 -30.47
CA SER A 51 26.22 34.77 -30.27
C SER A 51 26.69 33.94 -31.48
N HIS A 52 25.92 33.89 -32.58
CA HIS A 52 26.27 33.11 -33.79
C HIS A 52 26.21 33.85 -35.14
N THR A 53 26.16 35.19 -35.18
CA THR A 53 26.15 35.91 -36.47
C THR A 53 27.58 36.27 -36.92
N LEU A 54 28.07 35.64 -37.99
CA LEU A 54 29.30 36.06 -38.65
C LEU A 54 29.08 37.45 -39.25
N TYR A 55 29.75 38.45 -38.68
CA TYR A 55 29.82 39.78 -39.25
C TYR A 55 30.70 39.74 -40.50
N THR A 56 30.10 39.85 -41.68
CA THR A 56 30.83 40.28 -42.88
C THR A 56 30.23 41.59 -43.38
N ASN A 57 31.05 42.64 -43.40
CA ASN A 57 30.83 43.91 -44.09
C ASN A 57 29.59 44.74 -43.70
N ASN A 58 29.35 44.95 -42.39
CA ASN A 58 28.45 45.99 -41.84
C ASN A 58 27.04 46.08 -42.46
N LYS A 59 26.51 44.98 -43.00
CA LYS A 59 25.12 44.89 -43.45
C LYS A 59 24.58 43.50 -43.11
N LEU A 60 23.52 43.46 -42.30
CA LEU A 60 22.71 42.26 -42.08
C LEU A 60 22.01 41.91 -43.41
N GLN A 61 22.50 40.91 -44.13
CA GLN A 61 21.75 40.30 -45.22
C GLN A 61 20.96 39.12 -44.66
N PHE A 62 19.65 39.14 -44.85
CA PHE A 62 18.78 37.99 -44.64
C PHE A 62 18.57 37.34 -46.00
N GLU A 63 18.98 36.08 -46.19
CA GLU A 63 18.51 35.28 -47.32
C GLU A 63 17.05 34.87 -47.04
N GLU A 64 16.14 35.32 -47.90
CA GLU A 64 14.70 35.17 -47.70
C GLU A 64 14.17 33.79 -48.14
N ASN A 65 15.01 32.91 -48.72
CA ASN A 65 14.58 31.61 -49.25
C ASN A 65 15.65 30.51 -49.13
N ALA A 66 16.07 30.17 -47.91
CA ALA A 66 16.83 28.94 -47.67
C ALA A 66 15.86 27.80 -47.30
N PRO A 67 15.88 26.65 -48.00
CA PRO A 67 15.07 25.49 -47.61
C PRO A 67 15.47 25.06 -46.20
N SER A 68 14.47 24.83 -45.35
CA SER A 68 14.61 24.39 -43.96
C SER A 68 15.24 23.00 -43.90
N THR A 69 16.56 22.94 -44.04
CA THR A 69 17.35 21.80 -43.62
C THR A 69 18.29 22.31 -42.53
N PRO A 70 18.30 21.69 -41.35
CA PRO A 70 19.25 22.06 -40.32
C PRO A 70 20.64 21.69 -40.87
N TYR A 71 21.41 22.70 -41.25
CA TYR A 71 22.81 22.52 -41.61
C TYR A 71 23.53 21.91 -40.39
N ASP A 72 24.02 20.68 -40.56
CA ASP A 72 24.84 20.01 -39.56
C ASP A 72 26.27 20.56 -39.64
N ILE A 73 26.62 21.41 -38.67
CA ILE A 73 27.87 22.20 -38.63
C ILE A 73 29.12 21.29 -38.60
N GLY A 74 28.97 19.99 -38.32
CA GLY A 74 30.06 19.00 -38.28
C GLY A 74 30.64 18.55 -39.63
N LEU A 75 30.09 18.99 -40.78
CA LEU A 75 30.51 18.50 -42.11
C LEU A 75 31.44 19.43 -42.90
N THR A 76 31.79 20.60 -42.36
CA THR A 76 32.61 21.60 -43.09
C THR A 76 34.03 21.65 -42.52
N TYR A 77 34.95 20.97 -43.22
CA TYR A 77 36.42 21.05 -43.19
C TYR A 77 37.12 21.22 -41.83
N HIS A 78 37.92 20.20 -41.50
CA HIS A 78 38.62 19.93 -40.24
C HIS A 78 37.76 19.21 -39.19
N GLY A 79 37.56 17.92 -39.45
CA GLY A 79 36.85 16.97 -38.61
C GLY A 79 37.50 16.77 -37.24
N GLN A 80 37.30 17.72 -36.34
CA GLN A 80 37.18 17.40 -34.94
C GLN A 80 35.75 16.91 -34.76
N ARG A 81 35.59 15.61 -34.47
CA ARG A 81 34.31 15.06 -34.00
C ARG A 81 33.99 15.82 -32.70
N VAL A 82 33.32 16.95 -32.82
CA VAL A 82 32.52 17.48 -31.73
C VAL A 82 31.55 16.35 -31.44
N SER A 83 31.77 15.65 -30.33
CA SER A 83 30.69 14.89 -29.75
C SER A 83 29.55 15.89 -29.67
N ASN A 84 28.48 15.65 -30.44
CA ASN A 84 27.20 16.26 -30.14
C ASN A 84 26.86 15.74 -28.74
N GLU A 85 27.41 16.39 -27.72
CA GLU A 85 26.85 16.42 -26.39
C GLU A 85 25.55 17.18 -26.62
N PHE A 86 24.52 16.45 -27.05
CA PHE A 86 23.16 16.92 -26.97
C PHE A 86 23.00 17.34 -25.52
N THR A 87 23.07 18.64 -25.25
CA THR A 87 22.81 19.17 -23.92
C THR A 87 21.40 18.73 -23.61
N THR A 88 21.27 17.72 -22.75
CA THR A 88 19.97 17.14 -22.42
C THR A 88 19.12 18.28 -21.90
N GLN A 89 18.05 18.61 -22.64
CA GLN A 89 17.16 19.70 -22.26
C GLN A 89 16.70 19.47 -20.82
N PHE A 90 16.91 20.45 -19.95
CA PHE A 90 16.49 20.37 -18.56
C PHE A 90 14.99 20.08 -18.49
N ARG A 91 14.64 18.94 -17.88
CA ARG A 91 13.25 18.57 -17.61
C ARG A 91 13.04 18.59 -16.10
N PRO A 92 12.10 19.40 -15.58
CA PRO A 92 11.85 19.45 -14.15
C PRO A 92 11.24 18.13 -13.65
N HIS A 93 11.38 17.86 -12.35
CA HIS A 93 10.93 16.60 -11.74
C HIS A 93 9.43 16.35 -11.91
N TYR A 94 8.59 17.37 -11.73
CA TYR A 94 7.14 17.25 -11.89
C TYR A 94 6.70 16.87 -13.30
N VAL A 95 7.52 17.11 -14.33
CA VAL A 95 7.25 16.65 -15.71
C VAL A 95 7.83 15.26 -15.94
N THR A 96 9.01 14.99 -15.38
CA THR A 96 9.73 13.72 -15.62
C THR A 96 9.06 12.55 -14.92
N TYR A 97 8.51 12.79 -13.73
CA TYR A 97 7.94 11.78 -12.85
C TYR A 97 6.44 11.97 -12.62
N ASP A 98 5.75 12.68 -13.52
CA ASP A 98 4.31 12.87 -13.44
C ASP A 98 3.59 11.52 -13.28
N ASN A 99 2.68 11.46 -12.31
CA ASN A 99 1.92 10.26 -11.94
C ASN A 99 2.74 9.01 -11.56
N GLN A 100 4.06 9.13 -11.38
CA GLN A 100 4.91 8.04 -10.93
C GLN A 100 5.04 8.06 -9.40
N LYS A 101 4.77 6.91 -8.79
CA LYS A 101 4.84 6.74 -7.34
C LYS A 101 5.45 5.39 -7.00
N LEU A 102 6.25 5.37 -5.95
CA LEU A 102 6.74 4.15 -5.33
C LEU A 102 5.72 3.67 -4.30
N ASN A 103 5.50 2.37 -4.25
CA ASN A 103 4.53 1.74 -3.39
C ASN A 103 5.18 0.61 -2.60
N PHE A 104 5.19 0.76 -1.28
CA PHE A 104 5.69 -0.24 -0.34
C PHE A 104 4.54 -0.76 0.49
N THR A 105 4.44 -2.08 0.62
CA THR A 105 3.50 -2.69 1.56
C THR A 105 4.23 -2.98 2.87
N GLY A 106 3.56 -2.70 3.97
CA GLY A 106 4.16 -2.83 5.29
C GLY A 106 3.10 -2.94 6.37
N TYR A 107 3.56 -2.87 7.61
CA TYR A 107 2.68 -2.89 8.76
C TYR A 107 3.21 -2.01 9.89
N PHE A 108 2.33 -1.69 10.83
CA PHE A 108 2.72 -1.20 12.15
C PHE A 108 1.89 -1.92 13.21
N THR A 109 2.44 -2.03 14.40
CA THR A 109 1.76 -2.64 15.55
C THR A 109 1.13 -1.56 16.41
N GLN A 110 -0.16 -1.71 16.71
CA GLN A 110 -0.89 -0.82 17.60
C GLN A 110 -1.12 -1.54 18.94
N THR A 111 -0.63 -0.98 20.04
CA THR A 111 -0.89 -1.51 21.38
C THR A 111 -2.34 -1.28 21.78
N VAL A 112 -2.99 -2.31 22.35
CA VAL A 112 -4.38 -2.27 22.81
C VAL A 112 -4.43 -2.58 24.30
N SER A 113 -4.95 -1.64 25.09
CA SER A 113 -5.15 -1.80 26.53
C SER A 113 -6.58 -2.22 26.84
N GLY A 114 -6.76 -3.18 27.76
CA GLY A 114 -8.07 -3.50 28.33
C GLY A 114 -8.97 -4.41 27.48
N SER A 115 -8.43 -5.05 26.44
CA SER A 115 -9.13 -6.10 25.70
C SER A 115 -8.80 -7.48 26.30
N PRO A 116 -9.79 -8.36 26.53
CA PRO A 116 -9.53 -9.74 26.93
C PRO A 116 -9.03 -10.61 25.76
N TYR A 117 -9.21 -10.15 24.52
CA TYR A 117 -8.91 -10.92 23.32
C TYR A 117 -7.53 -10.64 22.73
N GLU A 118 -6.98 -9.43 22.91
CA GLU A 118 -5.72 -9.04 22.27
C GLU A 118 -4.95 -7.98 23.08
N THR A 119 -3.62 -8.03 22.99
CA THR A 119 -2.71 -7.04 23.60
C THR A 119 -2.20 -6.02 22.58
N TYR A 120 -2.12 -6.42 21.31
CA TYR A 120 -1.74 -5.56 20.19
C TYR A 120 -2.45 -6.02 18.92
N ARG A 121 -2.58 -5.10 17.96
CA ARG A 121 -3.13 -5.32 16.63
C ARG A 121 -2.07 -5.05 15.58
N VAL A 122 -2.08 -5.83 14.50
CA VAL A 122 -1.23 -5.61 13.33
C VAL A 122 -2.05 -4.89 12.26
N ARG A 123 -1.63 -3.69 11.86
CA ARG A 123 -2.32 -2.91 10.82
C ARG A 123 -1.46 -2.84 9.56
N TYR A 124 -1.98 -3.42 8.48
CA TYR A 124 -1.32 -3.42 7.18
C TYR A 124 -1.56 -2.09 6.47
N VAL A 125 -0.50 -1.53 5.90
CA VAL A 125 -0.53 -0.24 5.24
C VAL A 125 0.23 -0.30 3.92
N ASN A 126 -0.13 0.59 3.00
CA ASN A 126 0.73 0.91 1.88
C ASN A 126 1.28 2.33 2.04
N LEU A 127 2.61 2.42 1.99
CA LEU A 127 3.34 3.67 1.99
C LEU A 127 3.63 4.05 0.54
N LEU A 128 3.03 5.16 0.11
CA LEU A 128 3.16 5.72 -1.22
C LEU A 128 4.14 6.90 -1.18
N TYR A 129 5.19 6.85 -2.00
CA TYR A 129 6.13 7.95 -2.22
C TYR A 129 5.92 8.52 -3.62
N PHE A 130 5.66 9.82 -3.73
CA PHE A 130 5.42 10.49 -5.00
C PHE A 130 6.73 11.07 -5.54
N LEU A 131 7.15 10.63 -6.72
CA LEU A 131 8.43 11.02 -7.32
C LEU A 131 8.44 12.44 -7.88
N GLU A 132 7.26 13.03 -8.12
CA GLU A 132 7.10 14.38 -8.66
C GLU A 132 7.54 15.48 -7.68
N ASP A 133 7.29 15.29 -6.38
CA ASP A 133 7.43 16.31 -5.35
C ASP A 133 8.07 15.82 -4.03
N ASP A 134 8.54 14.57 -3.98
CA ASP A 134 9.15 13.94 -2.80
C ASP A 134 8.23 13.85 -1.58
N THR A 135 6.91 13.70 -1.80
CA THR A 135 5.93 13.57 -0.70
C THR A 135 5.58 12.12 -0.41
N ILE A 136 5.12 11.85 0.81
CA ILE A 136 4.72 10.52 1.28
C ILE A 136 3.28 10.54 1.80
N CYS A 137 2.53 9.49 1.47
CA CYS A 137 1.19 9.21 1.98
C CYS A 137 1.14 7.79 2.52
N VAL A 138 0.47 7.57 3.65
CA VAL A 138 0.23 6.22 4.19
C VAL A 138 -1.25 5.92 4.15
N ASN A 139 -1.62 4.84 3.47
CA ASN A 139 -2.98 4.38 3.39
C ASN A 139 -3.12 2.98 4.00
N GLU A 140 -4.32 2.69 4.48
CA GLU A 140 -4.72 1.37 4.95
C GLU A 140 -5.90 0.91 4.09
N ALA A 141 -5.78 -0.30 3.56
CA ALA A 141 -6.85 -0.92 2.80
C ALA A 141 -8.05 -1.20 3.71
N HIS A 142 -9.25 -0.94 3.21
CA HIS A 142 -10.48 -1.22 3.95
C HIS A 142 -10.63 -2.74 4.14
N ARG A 143 -10.79 -3.17 5.39
CA ARG A 143 -11.13 -4.56 5.75
C ARG A 143 -12.50 -4.60 6.42
N PRO A 144 -13.43 -5.43 5.92
CA PRO A 144 -14.74 -5.59 6.53
C PRO A 144 -14.61 -6.14 7.94
N ASN A 145 -15.53 -5.77 8.82
CA ASN A 145 -15.59 -6.25 10.20
C ASN A 145 -14.31 -5.97 11.03
N SER A 146 -13.56 -4.93 10.68
CA SER A 146 -12.38 -4.46 11.44
C SER A 146 -12.78 -3.70 12.71
N GLY A 147 -13.93 -3.02 12.69
CA GLY A 147 -14.46 -2.28 13.85
C GLY A 147 -13.73 -0.97 14.15
N PHE A 148 -12.84 -0.50 13.27
CA PHE A 148 -12.12 0.77 13.42
C PHE A 148 -12.08 1.55 12.11
N LYS A 149 -11.80 2.87 12.19
CA LYS A 149 -11.68 3.73 11.01
C LYS A 149 -10.44 3.34 10.19
N GLN A 150 -10.65 3.15 8.89
CA GLN A 150 -9.63 2.75 7.91
C GLN A 150 -9.60 3.76 6.75
N GLY A 151 -8.57 3.66 5.91
CA GLY A 151 -8.36 4.55 4.76
C GLY A 151 -7.04 5.31 4.87
N LYS A 152 -7.03 6.60 4.53
CA LYS A 152 -5.82 7.43 4.58
C LYS A 152 -5.45 7.73 6.03
N LEU A 153 -4.34 7.15 6.51
CA LEU A 153 -3.81 7.37 7.86
C LEU A 153 -2.94 8.63 7.92
N VAL A 154 -2.12 8.83 6.89
CA VAL A 154 -1.22 9.98 6.78
C VAL A 154 -1.50 10.69 5.47
N THR A 155 -1.73 12.00 5.56
CA THR A 155 -1.91 12.87 4.39
C THR A 155 -0.64 12.96 3.57
N ARG A 156 -0.79 13.25 2.28
CA ARG A 156 0.33 13.43 1.36
C ARG A 156 1.09 14.70 1.76
N ASP A 157 2.31 14.54 2.27
CA ASP A 157 3.17 15.65 2.68
C ASP A 157 4.64 15.20 2.75
N LYS A 158 5.57 16.15 2.91
CA LYS A 158 6.98 15.88 3.19
C LYS A 158 7.17 15.63 4.67
N HIS A 159 7.47 14.38 5.03
CA HIS A 159 7.70 13.98 6.41
C HIS A 159 9.17 14.14 6.79
N VAL A 160 9.41 14.67 7.99
CA VAL A 160 10.76 14.85 8.54
C VAL A 160 11.31 13.53 9.08
N LYS A 161 12.60 13.30 8.88
CA LYS A 161 13.33 12.16 9.45
C LYS A 161 13.47 12.34 10.97
N PRO A 162 13.46 11.25 11.76
CA PRO A 162 13.64 11.30 13.21
C PRO A 162 15.09 11.57 13.65
N VAL A 163 16.06 11.69 12.72
CA VAL A 163 17.49 11.75 13.03
C VAL A 163 17.89 13.14 13.53
N ALA A 164 18.44 13.19 14.74
CA ALA A 164 18.76 14.41 15.48
C ALA A 164 19.84 15.33 14.87
N ASN A 165 20.65 14.83 13.92
CA ASN A 165 21.85 15.55 13.47
C ASN A 165 21.62 16.56 12.33
N LEU A 166 20.44 16.57 11.70
CA LEU A 166 20.06 17.52 10.64
C LEU A 166 18.59 17.93 10.84
N TYR A 167 18.36 18.98 11.64
CA TYR A 167 17.04 19.60 11.76
C TYR A 167 16.45 19.87 10.37
N GLY A 168 15.33 19.20 10.04
CA GLY A 168 14.56 19.46 8.82
C GLY A 168 14.86 18.58 7.60
N ALA A 169 15.66 17.51 7.71
CA ALA A 169 15.83 16.58 6.58
C ALA A 169 14.54 15.78 6.32
N TYR A 170 14.03 15.85 5.09
CA TYR A 170 12.84 15.09 4.65
C TYR A 170 13.21 13.71 4.10
N TYR A 171 12.29 12.75 4.20
CA TYR A 171 12.47 11.44 3.55
C TYR A 171 12.62 11.58 2.04
N THR A 172 13.64 10.92 1.50
CA THR A 172 13.85 10.75 0.06
C THR A 172 13.63 9.29 -0.31
N TRP A 173 13.38 9.00 -1.58
CA TRP A 173 13.29 7.61 -2.07
C TRP A 173 14.51 6.76 -1.72
N LYS A 174 15.69 7.38 -1.55
CA LYS A 174 16.94 6.71 -1.14
C LYS A 174 16.90 6.16 0.30
N ASP A 175 16.06 6.72 1.15
CA ASP A 175 15.90 6.29 2.55
C ASP A 175 14.90 5.14 2.71
N LEU A 176 14.26 4.72 1.60
CA LEU A 176 13.21 3.71 1.60
C LEU A 176 13.74 2.42 0.94
N ASN A 177 13.83 1.35 1.72
CA ASN A 177 14.12 0.01 1.23
C ASN A 177 13.22 -1.00 1.95
N VAL A 178 13.09 -2.18 1.37
CA VAL A 178 12.45 -3.33 2.00
C VAL A 178 13.21 -3.70 3.29
N GLY A 179 12.50 -4.10 4.34
CA GLY A 179 13.09 -4.42 5.65
C GLY A 179 13.56 -3.20 6.46
N MET A 180 13.26 -1.96 6.02
CA MET A 180 13.57 -0.75 6.77
C MET A 180 12.38 -0.22 7.57
N ASP A 181 12.68 0.48 8.67
CA ASP A 181 11.70 1.09 9.56
C ASP A 181 11.58 2.60 9.27
N VAL A 182 10.40 3.02 8.82
CA VAL A 182 10.08 4.43 8.55
C VAL A 182 9.29 5.01 9.71
N HIS A 183 9.74 6.12 10.27
CA HIS A 183 9.10 6.78 11.40
C HIS A 183 8.37 8.04 10.94
N ILE A 184 7.05 8.07 11.10
CA ILE A 184 6.21 9.22 10.75
C ILE A 184 5.27 9.49 11.93
N TYR A 185 5.27 10.72 12.45
CA TYR A 185 4.48 11.15 13.61
C TYR A 185 4.59 10.22 14.84
N GLY A 186 5.79 9.68 15.09
CA GLY A 186 6.05 8.78 16.22
C GLY A 186 5.57 7.33 16.02
N ILE A 187 4.94 7.03 14.88
CA ILE A 187 4.58 5.65 14.51
C ILE A 187 5.69 5.06 13.64
N LYS A 188 6.08 3.83 13.96
CA LYS A 188 7.08 3.06 13.22
C LYS A 188 6.42 2.10 12.24
N TYR A 189 6.67 2.30 10.96
CA TYR A 189 6.17 1.47 9.86
C TYR A 189 7.30 0.56 9.34
N ARG A 190 7.09 -0.75 9.39
CA ARG A 190 8.00 -1.75 8.84
C ARG A 190 7.66 -1.99 7.37
N LEU A 191 8.55 -1.66 6.46
CA LEU A 191 8.37 -1.95 5.03
C LEU A 191 8.74 -3.42 4.77
N CYS A 192 7.83 -4.21 4.23
CA CYS A 192 8.01 -5.66 4.08
C CYS A 192 8.19 -6.09 2.63
N THR A 193 7.42 -5.49 1.73
CA THR A 193 7.51 -5.76 0.29
C THR A 193 7.29 -4.48 -0.49
N CYS A 194 7.55 -4.50 -1.79
CA CYS A 194 7.27 -3.37 -2.66
C CYS A 194 6.71 -3.82 -4.01
N ASP A 195 6.04 -2.90 -4.69
CA ASP A 195 5.45 -3.14 -6.01
C ASP A 195 6.53 -3.36 -7.09
N ALA A 196 6.18 -4.09 -8.16
CA ALA A 196 7.08 -4.41 -9.26
C ALA A 196 7.67 -3.17 -9.93
N PHE A 197 6.89 -2.09 -10.07
CA PHE A 197 7.40 -0.81 -10.57
C PHE A 197 8.47 -0.23 -9.64
N THR A 198 8.20 -0.24 -8.34
CA THR A 198 9.09 0.27 -7.30
C THR A 198 10.41 -0.50 -7.31
N LYS A 199 10.34 -1.83 -7.46
CA LYS A 199 11.53 -2.68 -7.56
C LYS A 199 12.42 -2.26 -8.72
N ARG A 200 11.83 -2.15 -9.92
CA ARG A 200 12.54 -1.78 -11.14
C ARG A 200 13.12 -0.38 -11.06
N PHE A 201 12.37 0.57 -10.52
CA PHE A 201 12.81 1.94 -10.33
C PHE A 201 14.05 1.99 -9.42
N LEU A 202 13.98 1.41 -8.23
CA LEU A 202 15.08 1.45 -7.25
C LEU A 202 16.35 0.80 -7.81
N VAL A 203 16.21 -0.37 -8.43
CA VAL A 203 17.35 -1.05 -9.10
C VAL A 203 17.91 -0.21 -10.24
N SER A 204 17.06 0.45 -11.05
CA SER A 204 17.51 1.33 -12.14
C SER A 204 18.27 2.57 -11.64
N GLN A 205 17.96 3.03 -10.43
CA GLN A 205 18.66 4.12 -9.76
C GLN A 205 19.92 3.66 -9.01
N GLY A 206 20.27 2.37 -9.10
CA GLY A 206 21.44 1.77 -8.46
C GLY A 206 21.24 1.42 -6.98
N LEU A 207 20.00 1.29 -6.51
CA LEU A 207 19.69 0.86 -5.15
C LEU A 207 19.34 -0.63 -5.13
N ASP A 208 20.19 -1.41 -4.45
CA ASP A 208 19.96 -2.83 -4.24
C ASP A 208 18.91 -3.06 -3.16
N LEU A 209 17.91 -3.88 -3.50
CA LEU A 209 16.79 -4.18 -2.62
C LEU A 209 17.13 -5.31 -1.65
N ASN A 210 16.68 -5.15 -0.42
CA ASN A 210 16.74 -6.21 0.58
C ASN A 210 15.76 -7.34 0.23
N PRO A 211 15.99 -8.56 0.76
CA PRO A 211 15.04 -9.66 0.61
C PRO A 211 13.69 -9.30 1.22
N GLU A 212 12.62 -9.78 0.59
CA GLU A 212 11.25 -9.51 1.05
C GLU A 212 10.96 -10.20 2.38
N GLU A 213 10.26 -9.47 3.25
CA GLU A 213 9.80 -9.99 4.53
C GLU A 213 8.33 -10.37 4.44
N SER A 214 7.96 -11.47 5.10
CA SER A 214 6.55 -11.85 5.22
C SER A 214 5.83 -10.92 6.19
N LEU A 215 4.66 -10.43 5.80
CA LEU A 215 3.78 -9.70 6.70
C LEU A 215 3.40 -10.60 7.90
N PRO A 216 3.54 -10.10 9.15
CA PRO A 216 3.21 -10.88 10.32
C PRO A 216 1.69 -11.07 10.41
N GLN A 217 1.26 -12.25 10.84
CA GLN A 217 -0.15 -12.52 11.09
C GLN A 217 -0.62 -11.88 12.39
N ASP A 218 -1.84 -11.34 12.39
CA ASP A 218 -2.48 -10.81 13.59
C ASP A 218 -3.00 -11.98 14.47
N PRO A 219 -2.61 -12.06 15.76
CA PRO A 219 -3.11 -13.07 16.69
C PRO A 219 -4.65 -13.13 16.79
N TYR A 220 -5.32 -11.99 16.68
CA TYR A 220 -6.77 -11.93 16.75
C TYR A 220 -7.41 -12.45 15.45
N GLU A 221 -6.86 -12.07 14.29
CA GLU A 221 -7.38 -12.50 12.99
C GLU A 221 -7.21 -14.01 12.79
N THR A 222 -6.08 -14.58 13.24
CA THR A 222 -5.83 -16.02 13.21
C THR A 222 -6.82 -16.81 14.08
N GLN A 223 -7.08 -16.36 15.32
CA GLN A 223 -8.07 -17.00 16.20
C GLN A 223 -9.48 -16.95 15.62
N ARG A 224 -9.88 -15.81 15.05
CA ARG A 224 -11.19 -15.62 14.43
C ARG A 224 -11.38 -16.52 13.20
N LEU A 225 -10.39 -16.61 12.33
CA LEU A 225 -10.47 -17.50 11.16
C LEU A 225 -10.56 -18.97 11.59
N GLN A 226 -9.83 -19.38 12.63
CA GLN A 226 -9.90 -20.76 13.12
C GLN A 226 -11.30 -21.11 13.64
N SER A 227 -11.94 -20.20 14.39
CA SER A 227 -13.31 -20.44 14.88
C SER A 227 -14.34 -20.47 13.73
N GLU A 228 -14.22 -19.59 12.73
CA GLU A 228 -15.06 -19.63 11.52
C GLU A 228 -14.87 -20.95 10.71
N HIS A 229 -13.64 -21.48 10.62
CA HIS A 229 -13.37 -22.76 9.96
C HIS A 229 -13.95 -23.96 10.71
N GLN A 230 -14.00 -23.94 12.04
CA GLN A 230 -14.65 -24.99 12.83
C GLN A 230 -16.18 -24.98 12.66
N VAL A 231 -16.78 -23.80 12.56
CA VAL A 231 -18.22 -23.65 12.30
C VAL A 231 -18.59 -24.08 10.87
N THR A 232 -17.72 -23.82 9.90
CA THR A 232 -17.95 -24.23 8.49
C THR A 232 -17.64 -25.70 8.21
N SER A 233 -16.71 -26.33 8.94
CA SER A 233 -16.40 -27.76 8.78
C SER A 233 -17.46 -28.68 9.40
N THR A 234 -18.13 -28.25 10.48
CA THR A 234 -19.35 -28.92 10.97
C THR A 234 -20.53 -28.79 9.99
N THR A 235 -20.54 -27.76 9.14
CA THR A 235 -21.59 -27.53 8.13
C THR A 235 -21.23 -27.97 6.71
N LYS A 236 -19.98 -28.34 6.42
CA LYS A 236 -19.58 -29.08 5.21
C LYS A 236 -19.87 -30.58 5.35
N ARG A 237 -21.10 -30.93 5.73
CA ARG A 237 -21.70 -32.06 5.00
C ARG A 237 -21.90 -31.52 3.60
N VAL A 238 -21.37 -32.21 2.59
CA VAL A 238 -21.89 -32.10 1.23
C VAL A 238 -23.40 -32.29 1.40
N VAL A 239 -24.14 -31.18 1.43
CA VAL A 239 -25.58 -31.21 1.28
C VAL A 239 -25.73 -31.58 -0.18
N SER A 240 -25.60 -32.88 -0.43
CA SER A 240 -26.30 -33.56 -1.49
C SER A 240 -27.73 -33.04 -1.34
N TYR A 241 -28.09 -32.07 -2.18
CA TYR A 241 -29.41 -31.44 -2.26
C TYR A 241 -30.53 -32.50 -2.39
N ASP A 242 -30.12 -33.73 -2.68
CA ASP A 242 -30.86 -34.96 -2.72
C ASP A 242 -31.43 -35.43 -1.36
N ARG A 243 -30.89 -35.11 -0.17
CA ARG A 243 -31.40 -35.75 1.08
C ARG A 243 -32.79 -35.26 1.50
N LYS A 244 -33.04 -33.94 1.47
CA LYS A 244 -34.35 -33.37 1.82
C LYS A 244 -35.41 -33.65 0.75
N LEU A 245 -35.00 -33.57 -0.53
CA LEU A 245 -35.89 -33.85 -1.65
C LEU A 245 -36.24 -35.35 -1.74
N ARG A 246 -35.28 -36.27 -1.55
CA ARG A 246 -35.56 -37.72 -1.47
C ARG A 246 -36.49 -38.06 -0.31
N HIS A 247 -36.32 -37.42 0.85
CA HIS A 247 -37.20 -37.65 1.99
C HIS A 247 -38.62 -37.16 1.68
N TYR A 248 -38.76 -35.97 1.11
CA TYR A 248 -40.06 -35.44 0.68
C TYR A 248 -40.73 -36.34 -0.38
N LEU A 249 -39.99 -36.75 -1.41
CA LEU A 249 -40.48 -37.63 -2.48
C LEU A 249 -40.82 -39.05 -1.99
N LYS A 250 -40.14 -39.56 -0.96
CA LYS A 250 -40.43 -40.89 -0.39
C LYS A 250 -41.76 -40.96 0.36
N TYR A 251 -42.29 -39.84 0.84
CA TYR A 251 -43.50 -39.82 1.68
C TYR A 251 -44.72 -39.13 1.04
N ASP A 252 -44.55 -38.39 -0.07
CA ASP A 252 -45.65 -37.70 -0.76
C ASP A 252 -46.32 -38.54 -1.87
N GLY A 253 -45.94 -39.82 -2.04
CA GLY A 253 -46.56 -40.67 -3.06
C GLY A 253 -46.29 -42.17 -2.92
N SER A 254 -47.24 -42.88 -2.31
CA SER A 254 -47.54 -44.32 -2.46
C SER A 254 -46.48 -45.40 -2.14
N LEU A 255 -46.89 -46.25 -1.18
CA LEU A 255 -46.76 -47.72 -1.07
C LEU A 255 -45.49 -48.43 -1.56
N GLU A 256 -44.88 -49.14 -0.60
CA GLU A 256 -44.08 -50.36 -0.76
C GLU A 256 -42.93 -50.32 -1.77
N THR A 257 -41.73 -50.05 -1.25
CA THR A 257 -40.56 -50.87 -1.59
C THR A 257 -39.71 -50.99 -0.34
N GLU A 258 -39.64 -52.21 0.19
CA GLU A 258 -38.57 -52.63 1.07
C GLU A 258 -37.27 -52.49 0.29
N ASP A 259 -36.36 -51.65 0.78
CA ASP A 259 -34.94 -51.81 0.51
C ASP A 259 -34.18 -51.36 1.75
N HIS A 260 -33.61 -52.37 2.40
CA HIS A 260 -32.63 -52.26 3.45
C HIS A 260 -31.42 -51.46 2.95
N TYR A 261 -31.21 -50.28 3.53
CA TYR A 261 -29.87 -49.71 3.62
C TYR A 261 -29.60 -49.38 5.09
N PHE A 262 -29.01 -50.35 5.78
CA PHE A 262 -28.26 -50.11 7.00
C PHE A 262 -27.04 -49.27 6.61
N ASP A 263 -27.12 -47.95 6.78
CA ASP A 263 -25.92 -47.13 6.86
C ASP A 263 -25.49 -47.07 8.32
N GLN A 264 -24.83 -48.16 8.71
CA GLN A 264 -24.32 -48.40 10.05
C GLN A 264 -22.94 -47.75 10.15
N GLN A 265 -22.88 -46.42 10.28
CA GLN A 265 -21.81 -45.62 10.92
C GLN A 265 -21.91 -44.15 10.51
N ALA A 266 -22.91 -43.46 11.07
CA ALA A 266 -22.77 -42.05 11.36
C ALA A 266 -23.28 -41.87 12.78
N SER A 267 -22.40 -41.57 13.73
CA SER A 267 -22.83 -41.03 15.02
C SER A 267 -23.67 -39.78 14.70
N SER A 268 -24.99 -39.89 14.85
CA SER A 268 -25.88 -38.77 14.65
C SER A 268 -25.65 -37.80 15.80
N ASP A 269 -25.05 -36.65 15.53
CA ASP A 269 -24.95 -35.54 16.49
C ASP A 269 -26.32 -34.93 16.87
N TYR A 270 -27.41 -35.49 16.35
CA TYR A 270 -28.79 -35.11 16.63
C TYR A 270 -29.54 -36.25 17.31
N TYR A 271 -30.38 -35.88 18.27
CA TYR A 271 -31.31 -36.80 18.93
C TYR A 271 -32.23 -37.46 17.90
N GLY A 272 -32.25 -38.78 17.91
CA GLY A 272 -33.18 -39.60 17.14
C GLY A 272 -34.40 -40.02 17.96
N PRO A 273 -35.40 -40.65 17.34
CA PRO A 273 -36.56 -41.17 18.04
C PRO A 273 -36.21 -42.13 19.19
N LYS A 274 -35.13 -42.93 19.05
CA LYS A 274 -34.68 -43.86 20.09
C LYS A 274 -34.11 -43.16 21.34
N ASP A 275 -33.72 -41.89 21.22
CA ASP A 275 -33.18 -41.11 22.35
C ASP A 275 -34.29 -40.38 23.12
N LEU A 276 -35.52 -40.34 22.58
CA LEU A 276 -36.66 -39.61 23.10
C LEU A 276 -37.70 -40.56 23.74
N LEU A 277 -37.23 -41.57 24.48
CA LEU A 277 -38.10 -42.52 25.16
C LEU A 277 -38.49 -42.01 26.55
N VAL A 278 -39.71 -42.34 26.96
CA VAL A 278 -40.15 -42.13 28.35
C VAL A 278 -39.20 -42.89 29.29
N GLY A 279 -38.62 -42.18 30.26
CA GLY A 279 -37.56 -42.66 31.16
C GLY A 279 -36.14 -42.28 30.75
N SER A 280 -35.94 -41.60 29.61
CA SER A 280 -34.61 -41.16 29.14
C SER A 280 -34.29 -39.72 29.57
N THR A 281 -33.01 -39.44 29.83
CA THR A 281 -32.50 -38.08 30.09
C THR A 281 -31.69 -37.59 28.89
N ILE A 282 -32.16 -36.53 28.25
CA ILE A 282 -31.47 -35.87 27.13
C ILE A 282 -30.77 -34.60 27.58
N ASN A 283 -29.70 -34.19 26.89
CA ASN A 283 -28.98 -32.96 27.17
C ASN A 283 -29.26 -31.90 26.10
N VAL A 284 -30.01 -30.86 26.44
CA VAL A 284 -30.32 -29.76 25.52
C VAL A 284 -29.63 -28.49 26.04
N MET A 285 -28.71 -27.92 25.27
CA MET A 285 -27.96 -26.71 25.65
C MET A 285 -27.27 -26.80 27.04
N ASN A 286 -26.64 -27.95 27.33
CA ASN A 286 -26.02 -28.27 28.63
C ASN A 286 -27.02 -28.38 29.81
N GLN A 287 -28.32 -28.47 29.54
CA GLN A 287 -29.35 -28.78 30.52
C GLN A 287 -29.87 -30.20 30.35
N LYS A 288 -29.82 -30.99 31.44
CA LYS A 288 -30.37 -32.35 31.48
C LYS A 288 -31.89 -32.28 31.65
N LEU A 289 -32.62 -32.81 30.67
CA LEU A 289 -34.07 -32.91 30.67
C LEU A 289 -34.48 -34.39 30.73
N PHE A 290 -35.25 -34.75 31.75
CA PHE A 290 -35.81 -36.10 31.92
C PHE A 290 -37.20 -36.18 31.29
N ILE A 291 -37.41 -37.16 30.41
CA ILE A 291 -38.68 -37.40 29.74
C ILE A 291 -39.51 -38.32 30.63
N PHE A 292 -40.44 -37.78 31.41
CA PHE A 292 -41.23 -38.58 32.37
C PHE A 292 -42.51 -39.19 31.78
N ASP A 293 -43.06 -38.62 30.71
CA ASP A 293 -44.29 -39.10 30.04
C ASP A 293 -44.38 -38.59 28.59
N CYS A 294 -45.23 -39.22 27.78
CA CYS A 294 -45.66 -38.73 26.48
C CYS A 294 -47.16 -39.00 26.27
N ASN A 295 -47.80 -38.18 25.44
CA ASN A 295 -49.23 -38.30 25.16
C ASN A 295 -49.56 -39.53 24.29
N GLU A 296 -50.82 -39.96 24.32
CA GLU A 296 -51.30 -41.15 23.59
C GLU A 296 -51.05 -41.07 22.08
N PHE A 297 -51.20 -39.87 21.49
CA PHE A 297 -50.89 -39.64 20.09
C PHE A 297 -49.42 -39.95 19.77
N THR A 298 -48.50 -39.52 20.62
CA THR A 298 -47.06 -39.77 20.45
C THR A 298 -46.74 -41.24 20.64
N ARG A 299 -47.41 -41.94 21.57
CA ARG A 299 -47.28 -43.39 21.77
C ARG A 299 -47.69 -44.16 20.50
N GLN A 300 -48.83 -43.82 19.91
CA GLN A 300 -49.32 -44.42 18.67
C GLN A 300 -48.40 -44.09 17.49
N TYR A 301 -47.97 -42.84 17.34
CA TYR A 301 -47.04 -42.44 16.29
C TYR A 301 -45.71 -43.21 16.34
N TYR A 302 -45.14 -43.40 17.53
CA TYR A 302 -43.90 -44.17 17.71
C TYR A 302 -44.08 -45.65 17.37
N ARG A 303 -45.23 -46.23 17.72
CA ARG A 303 -45.60 -47.60 17.36
C ARG A 303 -45.75 -47.76 15.85
N ASP A 304 -46.47 -46.87 15.19
CA ASP A 304 -46.81 -47.01 13.78
C ASP A 304 -45.64 -46.67 12.84
N LYS A 305 -44.84 -45.65 13.17
CA LYS A 305 -43.77 -45.16 12.30
C LYS A 305 -42.40 -45.75 12.58
N PHE A 306 -42.12 -46.11 13.83
CA PHE A 306 -40.80 -46.60 14.23
C PHE A 306 -40.83 -48.02 14.80
N ASN A 307 -42.02 -48.62 14.99
CA ASN A 307 -42.21 -49.90 15.67
C ASN A 307 -41.59 -49.90 17.09
N ILE A 308 -41.67 -48.75 17.77
CA ILE A 308 -41.15 -48.55 19.12
C ILE A 308 -42.32 -48.35 20.08
N HIS A 309 -42.40 -49.20 21.10
CA HIS A 309 -43.37 -49.03 22.18
C HIS A 309 -42.80 -48.10 23.26
N GLN A 310 -43.42 -46.95 23.44
CA GLN A 310 -43.02 -46.00 24.48
C GLN A 310 -43.33 -46.56 25.89
N PRO A 311 -42.39 -46.53 26.84
CA PRO A 311 -42.61 -46.98 28.22
C PRO A 311 -43.72 -46.19 28.94
N GLU A 312 -44.33 -46.78 29.97
CA GLU A 312 -45.34 -46.11 30.80
C GLU A 312 -44.74 -44.90 31.55
N ARG A 313 -45.62 -43.98 31.97
CA ARG A 313 -45.23 -42.78 32.71
C ARG A 313 -44.37 -43.14 33.92
N VAL A 314 -43.24 -42.47 34.07
CA VAL A 314 -42.39 -42.61 35.26
C VAL A 314 -42.95 -41.75 36.40
N PRO A 315 -43.25 -42.31 37.58
CA PRO A 315 -43.69 -41.54 38.74
C PRO A 315 -42.55 -40.63 39.23
N VAL A 316 -42.82 -39.33 39.35
CA VAL A 316 -41.80 -38.27 39.57
C VAL A 316 -41.30 -38.21 41.03
N GLU A 317 -41.62 -39.19 41.88
CA GLU A 317 -41.37 -39.11 43.33
C GLU A 317 -39.99 -39.59 43.81
N ALA A 318 -39.04 -39.94 42.93
CA ALA A 318 -37.76 -40.52 43.39
C ALA A 318 -36.48 -39.67 43.20
N GLU A 319 -36.48 -38.58 42.41
CA GLU A 319 -35.21 -37.88 42.10
C GLU A 319 -35.09 -36.41 42.54
N LEU A 320 -36.11 -35.82 43.18
CA LEU A 320 -36.01 -34.45 43.72
C LEU A 320 -35.27 -34.35 45.08
N ARG A 321 -34.62 -35.43 45.55
CA ARG A 321 -33.73 -35.43 46.73
C ARG A 321 -32.41 -36.14 46.42
N GLY A 322 -31.58 -35.53 45.59
CA GLY A 322 -30.23 -36.02 45.31
C GLY A 322 -29.27 -34.87 45.07
N LYS A 323 -28.85 -34.25 46.18
CA LYS A 323 -27.67 -33.38 46.44
C LYS A 323 -27.02 -32.62 45.29
#